data_AF-A0A7J9FH29-F1
#
_entry.id   AF-A0A7J9FH29-F1
#
_cell.length_a   1.000
_cell.length_b   1.000
_cell.length_c   1.000
_cell.angle_alpha   90.00
_cell.angle_beta   90.00
_cell.angle_gamma   90.00
#
_symmetry.space_group_name_H-M   'P 1'
#
loop_
_entity.id
_entity.type
_entity.pdbx_description
1 polymer ?
#
loop_
_entity_poly.entity_id
_entity_poly.type
_entity_poly.pdbx_seq_one_letter_code
_entity_poly.pdbx_strand_id
1 'polypeptide(L)'
;MVSRPEVSEIHYVKDAKVLLMRFEFDGISINLPIVQLKVLVVLENLDILNPVFLRDIDETGWKSLSRVLANTRICRLVPDLKALTTLLNGFLGGIHLAILTAFVCQCDPYVGLSALISHFFKTFAFWPWPRPVELQDGTLHPTLNPTETRLYMPTQLPFSPYEYCNSNITKSTFYKIRTEFLRGHNLTK
;
A
#
# COMPACT_ATOMS: atom_id res chain seq x y z
N MET A 1 2.39 -25.25 16.40
CA MET A 1 1.03 -24.69 16.18
C MET A 1 -0.04 -25.71 16.44
N VAL A 2 -0.03 -26.90 15.81
CA VAL A 2 -1.08 -27.93 15.97
C VAL A 2 -1.27 -28.44 17.41
N SER A 3 -0.26 -28.32 18.27
CA SER A 3 -0.32 -28.74 19.68
C SER A 3 -0.96 -27.70 20.61
N ARG A 4 -1.38 -26.53 20.09
CA ARG A 4 -1.97 -25.45 20.88
C ARG A 4 -3.50 -25.56 20.85
N PRO A 5 -4.17 -25.65 22.01
CA PRO A 5 -5.63 -25.79 22.06
C PRO A 5 -6.37 -24.57 21.48
N GLU A 6 -5.72 -23.41 21.44
CA GLU A 6 -6.26 -22.17 20.88
C GLU A 6 -6.34 -22.20 19.35
N VAL A 7 -5.65 -23.14 18.68
CA VAL A 7 -5.52 -23.19 17.22
C VAL A 7 -6.45 -24.24 16.61
N SER A 8 -7.34 -23.82 15.71
CA SER A 8 -8.23 -24.69 14.93
C SER A 8 -8.18 -24.37 13.41
N GLU A 9 -8.84 -25.20 12.59
CA GLU A 9 -9.08 -24.96 11.16
C GLU A 9 -7.82 -24.55 10.35
N ILE A 10 -6.71 -25.28 10.54
CA ILE A 10 -5.46 -24.98 9.84
C ILE A 10 -5.54 -25.45 8.38
N HIS A 11 -5.46 -24.50 7.45
CA HIS A 11 -5.43 -24.75 6.02
C HIS A 11 -4.21 -24.12 5.37
N TYR A 12 -3.45 -24.94 4.64
CA TYR A 12 -2.33 -24.47 3.84
C TYR A 12 -2.77 -24.25 2.40
N VAL A 13 -2.74 -23.00 1.93
CA VAL A 13 -3.20 -22.63 0.60
C VAL A 13 -1.99 -22.48 -0.32
N LYS A 14 -1.76 -23.51 -1.16
CA LYS A 14 -0.72 -23.50 -2.22
C LYS A 14 -1.21 -22.95 -3.55
N ASP A 15 -2.53 -22.96 -3.80
CA ASP A 15 -3.13 -22.59 -5.10
C ASP A 15 -3.34 -21.09 -5.30
N ALA A 16 -2.78 -20.25 -4.44
CA ALA A 16 -2.93 -18.81 -4.52
C ALA A 16 -1.68 -18.15 -5.09
N LYS A 17 -1.86 -16.98 -5.71
CA LYS A 17 -0.81 -16.04 -6.11
C LYS A 17 0.14 -15.61 -4.96
N VAL A 18 -0.09 -16.10 -3.74
CA VAL A 18 0.56 -15.79 -2.46
C VAL A 18 0.55 -17.08 -1.64
N LEU A 19 1.70 -17.46 -1.07
CA LEU A 19 1.79 -18.60 -0.16
C LEU A 19 1.18 -18.20 1.18
N LEU A 20 0.13 -18.90 1.62
CA LEU A 20 -0.67 -18.49 2.78
C LEU A 20 -1.03 -19.69 3.66
N MET A 21 -0.83 -19.54 4.97
CA MET A 21 -1.43 -20.40 5.98
C MET A 21 -2.65 -19.68 6.58
N ARG A 22 -3.80 -20.33 6.58
CA ARG A 22 -4.99 -19.88 7.29
C ARG A 22 -5.21 -20.76 8.51
N PHE A 23 -5.62 -20.16 9.61
CA PHE A 23 -6.01 -20.88 10.81
C PHE A 23 -6.89 -19.98 11.67
N GLU A 24 -7.59 -20.57 12.63
CA GLU A 24 -8.29 -19.83 13.67
C GLU A 24 -7.46 -19.88 14.95
N PHE A 25 -7.39 -18.74 15.65
CA PHE A 25 -6.78 -18.62 16.97
C PHE A 25 -7.81 -18.00 17.92
N ASP A 26 -8.25 -18.74 18.93
CA ASP A 26 -9.33 -18.33 19.85
C ASP A 26 -10.59 -17.81 19.10
N GLY A 27 -10.97 -18.49 18.02
CA GLY A 27 -12.11 -18.12 17.16
C GLY A 27 -11.85 -16.93 16.23
N ILE A 28 -10.64 -16.37 16.19
CA ILE A 28 -10.24 -15.30 15.27
C ILE A 28 -9.58 -15.92 14.04
N SER A 29 -10.15 -15.67 12.86
CA SER A 29 -9.55 -16.11 11.60
C SER A 29 -8.29 -15.31 11.27
N ILE A 30 -7.16 -16.02 11.15
CA ILE A 30 -5.84 -15.46 10.83
C ILE A 30 -5.40 -15.92 9.45
N ASN A 31 -4.99 -14.95 8.63
CA ASN A 31 -4.31 -15.18 7.36
C ASN A 31 -2.82 -14.85 7.56
N LEU A 32 -1.96 -15.86 7.49
CA LEU A 32 -0.50 -15.73 7.67
C LEU A 32 0.22 -15.95 6.33
N PRO A 33 0.64 -14.89 5.62
CA PRO A 33 1.47 -15.00 4.43
C PRO A 33 2.86 -15.51 4.79
N ILE A 34 3.42 -16.37 3.94
CA ILE A 34 4.74 -16.96 4.15
C ILE A 34 5.64 -16.55 3.00
N VAL A 35 6.85 -16.10 3.32
CA VAL A 35 7.92 -15.83 2.35
C VAL A 35 9.19 -16.49 2.84
N GLN A 36 9.93 -17.11 1.92
CA GLN A 36 11.25 -17.65 2.20
C GLN A 36 12.31 -16.61 1.81
N LEU A 37 13.10 -16.18 2.78
CA LEU A 37 14.27 -15.33 2.55
C LEU A 37 15.52 -16.19 2.40
N LYS A 38 16.43 -15.82 1.50
CA LYS A 38 17.72 -16.50 1.33
C LYS A 38 18.76 -15.98 2.34
N VAL A 39 18.47 -16.13 3.63
CA VAL A 39 19.36 -15.75 4.74
C VAL A 39 19.65 -16.96 5.63
N LEU A 40 20.85 -17.01 6.21
CA LEU A 40 21.24 -18.09 7.11
C LEU A 40 20.52 -18.01 8.47
N VAL A 41 20.26 -16.79 8.95
CA VAL A 41 19.60 -16.51 10.22
C VAL A 41 18.69 -15.30 10.03
N VAL A 42 17.44 -15.40 10.53
CA VAL A 42 16.52 -14.28 10.62
C VAL A 42 16.66 -13.67 12.01
N LEU A 43 17.19 -12.45 12.09
CA LEU A 43 17.31 -11.71 13.35
C LEU A 43 15.96 -11.06 13.72
N GLU A 44 15.66 -10.90 15.01
CA GLU A 44 14.41 -10.26 15.47
C GLU A 44 14.27 -8.81 15.01
N ASN A 45 15.40 -8.10 14.85
CA ASN A 45 15.48 -6.72 14.40
C ASN A 45 15.76 -6.58 12.90
N LEU A 46 15.45 -7.60 12.10
CA LEU A 46 15.63 -7.58 10.65
C LEU A 46 14.82 -6.44 10.02
N ASP A 47 15.51 -5.50 9.35
CA ASP A 47 14.82 -4.49 8.54
C ASP A 47 14.43 -5.08 7.18
N ILE A 48 13.16 -5.44 7.01
CA ILE A 48 12.61 -5.98 5.76
C ILE A 48 12.71 -4.99 4.58
N LEU A 49 12.92 -3.70 4.85
CA LEU A 49 13.13 -2.69 3.79
C LEU A 49 14.59 -2.67 3.28
N ASN A 50 15.50 -3.42 3.91
CA ASN A 50 16.88 -3.50 3.45
C ASN A 50 16.97 -4.29 2.12
N PRO A 51 17.49 -3.69 1.04
CA PRO A 51 17.57 -4.32 -0.28
C PRO A 51 18.37 -5.64 -0.30
N VAL A 52 19.26 -5.86 0.68
CA VAL A 52 20.05 -7.10 0.79
C VAL A 52 19.14 -8.31 0.99
N PHE A 53 18.07 -8.19 1.77
CA PHE A 53 17.15 -9.30 2.06
C PHE A 53 16.11 -9.52 0.96
N LEU A 54 15.99 -8.56 0.05
CA LEU A 54 15.04 -8.60 -1.07
C LEU A 54 15.63 -9.26 -2.32
N ARG A 55 16.90 -9.69 -2.28
CA ARG A 55 17.55 -10.37 -3.40
C ARG A 55 17.00 -11.78 -3.57
N ASP A 56 16.83 -12.17 -4.82
CA ASP A 56 16.43 -13.52 -5.25
C ASP A 56 15.14 -14.07 -4.62
N ILE A 57 14.22 -13.18 -4.21
CA ILE A 57 12.85 -13.56 -3.86
C ILE A 57 12.11 -13.93 -5.15
N ASP A 58 11.40 -15.06 -5.13
CA ASP A 58 10.60 -15.51 -6.26
C ASP A 58 9.33 -14.66 -6.43
N GLU A 59 8.64 -14.81 -7.56
CA GLU A 59 7.44 -14.00 -7.86
C GLU A 59 6.34 -14.16 -6.79
N THR A 60 6.19 -15.36 -6.22
CA THR A 60 5.21 -15.66 -5.17
C THR A 60 5.59 -15.00 -3.84
N GLY A 61 6.87 -15.06 -3.48
CA GLY A 61 7.42 -14.34 -2.33
C GLY A 61 7.24 -12.83 -2.46
N TRP A 62 7.48 -12.27 -3.65
CA TRP A 62 7.27 -10.85 -3.93
C TRP A 62 5.82 -10.44 -3.76
N LYS A 63 4.86 -11.22 -4.27
CA LYS A 63 3.42 -10.93 -4.07
C LYS A 63 3.01 -10.97 -2.60
N SER A 64 3.64 -11.84 -1.83
CA SER A 64 3.39 -11.98 -0.38
C SER A 64 3.99 -10.79 0.39
N LEU A 65 5.21 -10.39 0.03
CA LEU A 65 6.01 -9.40 0.74
C LEU A 65 5.68 -7.95 0.34
N SER A 66 5.32 -7.70 -0.93
CA SER A 66 5.10 -6.34 -1.48
C SER A 66 4.12 -5.52 -0.65
N ARG A 67 3.03 -6.14 -0.18
CA ARG A 67 2.04 -5.44 0.66
C ARG A 67 2.62 -5.06 2.03
N VAL A 68 3.43 -5.93 2.62
CA VAL A 68 4.08 -5.68 3.91
C VAL A 68 5.13 -4.57 3.74
N LEU A 69 5.95 -4.62 2.69
CA LEU A 69 6.92 -3.57 2.37
C LEU A 69 6.23 -2.22 2.13
N ALA A 70 5.14 -2.22 1.35
CA ALA A 70 4.41 -0.99 1.06
C ALA A 70 3.83 -0.36 2.32
N ASN A 71 3.15 -1.15 3.15
CA ASN A 71 2.57 -0.67 4.40
C ASN A 71 3.65 -0.19 5.37
N THR A 72 4.74 -0.96 5.53
CA THR A 72 5.86 -0.58 6.40
C THR A 72 6.48 0.72 5.96
N ARG A 73 6.68 0.90 4.65
CA ARG A 73 7.27 2.10 4.09
C ARG A 73 6.33 3.31 4.22
N ILE A 74 5.04 3.16 3.93
CA ILE A 74 4.03 4.21 4.16
C ILE A 74 4.05 4.66 5.62
N CYS A 75 4.09 3.72 6.57
CA CYS A 75 4.12 4.05 7.99
C CYS A 75 5.39 4.83 8.39
N ARG A 76 6.55 4.53 7.77
CA ARG A 76 7.78 5.29 8.01
C ARG A 76 7.78 6.68 7.37
N LEU A 77 7.01 6.86 6.30
CA LEU A 77 7.00 8.08 5.48
C LEU A 77 5.96 9.10 5.91
N VAL A 78 4.96 8.68 6.68
CA VAL A 78 3.86 9.54 7.10
C VAL A 78 4.16 10.18 8.45
N PRO A 79 4.05 11.51 8.59
CA PRO A 79 4.38 12.24 9.81
C PRO A 79 3.41 11.94 10.97
N ASP A 80 2.12 11.68 10.68
CA ASP A 80 1.12 11.30 11.67
C ASP A 80 0.35 10.02 11.28
N LEU A 81 0.67 8.92 11.95
CA LEU A 81 0.01 7.62 11.76
C LEU A 81 -1.47 7.64 12.18
N LYS A 82 -1.87 8.50 13.13
CA LYS A 82 -3.27 8.62 13.55
C LYS A 82 -4.13 9.25 12.46
N ALA A 83 -3.62 10.30 11.82
CA ALA A 83 -4.28 10.91 10.67
C ALA A 83 -4.48 9.90 9.53
N LEU A 84 -3.44 9.14 9.18
CA LEU A 84 -3.52 8.11 8.14
C LEU A 84 -4.53 7.01 8.49
N THR A 85 -4.47 6.45 9.71
CA THR A 85 -5.38 5.37 10.10
C THR A 85 -6.84 5.84 10.13
N THR A 86 -7.07 7.09 10.55
CA THR A 86 -8.42 7.66 10.55
C THR A 86 -8.96 7.85 9.12
N LEU A 87 -8.13 8.33 8.18
CA LEU A 87 -8.54 8.47 6.78
C LEU A 87 -8.81 7.12 6.11
N LEU A 88 -7.98 6.11 6.39
CA LEU A 88 -8.12 4.75 5.83
C LEU A 88 -9.28 3.95 6.43
N ASN A 89 -9.62 4.20 7.69
CA ASN A 89 -10.79 3.56 8.31
C ASN A 89 -12.11 4.22 7.86
N GLY A 90 -12.06 5.50 7.44
CA GLY A 90 -13.21 6.23 6.92
C GLY A 90 -13.50 6.01 5.43
N PHE A 91 -12.50 5.59 4.64
CA PHE A 91 -12.60 5.40 3.19
C PHE A 91 -12.03 4.04 2.77
N LEU A 92 -12.83 3.26 2.04
CA LEU A 92 -12.58 1.92 1.46
C LEU A 92 -11.10 1.52 1.28
N GLY A 93 -10.71 0.41 1.92
CA GLY A 93 -9.32 -0.07 1.97
C GLY A 93 -8.68 -0.45 0.62
N GLY A 94 -7.35 -0.30 0.55
CA GLY A 94 -6.51 -0.71 -0.58
C GLY A 94 -5.20 0.07 -0.66
N ILE A 95 -4.19 -0.49 -1.31
CA ILE A 95 -2.85 0.12 -1.36
C ILE A 95 -2.83 1.47 -2.09
N HIS A 96 -3.64 1.63 -3.15
CA HIS A 96 -3.78 2.92 -3.84
C HIS A 96 -4.22 4.01 -2.87
N LEU A 97 -5.32 3.79 -2.14
CA LEU A 97 -5.83 4.78 -1.20
C LEU A 97 -4.83 5.08 -0.09
N ALA A 98 -4.09 4.07 0.40
CA ALA A 98 -3.02 4.26 1.37
C ALA A 98 -1.92 5.20 0.87
N ILE A 99 -1.47 5.02 -0.38
CA ILE A 99 -0.46 5.89 -1.00
C ILE A 99 -1.02 7.31 -1.22
N LEU A 100 -2.23 7.45 -1.76
CA LEU A 100 -2.86 8.75 -1.97
C LEU A 100 -3.04 9.52 -0.65
N THR A 101 -3.47 8.82 0.40
CA THR A 101 -3.63 9.36 1.76
C THR A 101 -2.29 9.81 2.32
N ALA A 102 -1.27 8.95 2.22
CA ALA A 102 0.08 9.24 2.69
C ALA A 102 0.66 10.48 1.99
N PHE A 103 0.46 10.61 0.69
CA PHE A 103 0.90 11.76 -0.09
C PHE A 103 0.32 13.08 0.46
N VAL A 104 -0.97 13.11 0.77
CA VAL A 104 -1.63 14.30 1.32
C VAL A 104 -1.14 14.58 2.74
N CYS A 105 -0.95 13.54 3.57
CA CYS A 105 -0.36 13.69 4.90
C CYS A 105 1.07 14.28 4.85
N GLN A 106 1.84 13.99 3.80
CA GLN A 106 3.16 14.57 3.60
C GLN A 106 3.12 16.03 3.14
N CYS A 107 2.15 16.39 2.30
CA CYS A 107 1.97 17.76 1.83
C CYS A 107 1.50 18.70 2.95
N ASP A 108 0.64 18.20 3.84
CA ASP A 108 -0.02 18.97 4.90
C ASP A 108 0.13 18.31 6.28
N PRO A 109 1.35 18.24 6.85
CA PRO A 109 1.64 17.46 8.07
C PRO A 109 0.97 17.99 9.35
N TYR A 110 0.52 19.24 9.37
CA TYR A 110 0.03 19.91 10.59
C TYR A 110 -1.47 20.28 10.54
N VAL A 111 -2.19 19.87 9.50
CA VAL A 111 -3.62 20.23 9.36
C VAL A 111 -4.51 19.24 10.12
N GLY A 112 -5.63 19.74 10.63
CA GLY A 112 -6.63 18.88 11.27
C GLY A 112 -7.32 17.95 10.27
N LEU A 113 -7.91 16.85 10.77
CA LEU A 113 -8.54 15.80 9.95
C LEU A 113 -9.54 16.33 8.91
N SER A 114 -10.40 17.28 9.28
CA SER A 114 -11.38 17.86 8.35
C SER A 114 -10.72 18.57 7.16
N ALA A 115 -9.64 19.32 7.41
CA ALA A 115 -8.87 19.99 6.37
C ALA A 115 -8.12 18.96 5.51
N LEU A 116 -7.58 17.90 6.13
CA LEU A 116 -6.91 16.81 5.42
C LEU A 116 -7.85 16.09 4.44
N ILE A 117 -9.10 15.83 4.83
CA ILE A 117 -10.13 15.24 3.95
C ILE A 117 -10.42 16.19 2.78
N SER A 118 -10.61 17.49 3.05
CA SER A 118 -10.85 18.48 2.00
C SER A 118 -9.68 18.58 1.01
N HIS A 119 -8.44 18.60 1.54
CA HIS A 119 -7.22 18.61 0.74
C HIS A 119 -7.06 17.34 -0.08
N PHE A 120 -7.38 16.17 0.47
CA PHE A 120 -7.36 14.90 -0.25
C PHE A 120 -8.25 14.95 -1.50
N PHE A 121 -9.52 15.33 -1.33
CA PHE A 121 -10.44 15.40 -2.46
C PHE A 121 -10.05 16.49 -3.47
N LYS A 122 -9.66 17.67 -2.99
CA LYS A 122 -9.17 18.76 -3.86
C LYS A 122 -7.96 18.31 -4.69
N THR A 123 -7.00 17.65 -4.05
CA THR A 123 -5.76 17.18 -4.70
C THR A 123 -6.08 16.20 -5.82
N PHE A 124 -6.85 15.14 -5.54
CA PHE A 124 -7.08 14.08 -6.53
C PHE A 124 -8.21 14.37 -7.52
N ALA A 125 -9.08 15.34 -7.24
CA ALA A 125 -10.04 15.89 -8.21
C ALA A 125 -9.34 16.62 -9.37
N PHE A 126 -8.26 17.35 -9.06
CA PHE A 126 -7.51 18.18 -10.01
C PHE A 126 -6.10 17.65 -10.32
N TRP A 127 -5.77 16.44 -9.86
CA TRP A 127 -4.48 15.82 -10.14
C TRP A 127 -4.30 15.64 -11.65
N PRO A 128 -3.12 15.99 -12.22
CA PRO A 128 -2.87 15.95 -13.65
C PRO A 128 -2.58 14.50 -14.12
N TRP A 129 -3.55 13.59 -13.96
CA TRP A 129 -3.46 12.22 -14.46
C TRP A 129 -3.09 12.21 -15.96
N PRO A 130 -2.20 11.31 -16.43
CA PRO A 130 -1.63 10.16 -15.72
C PRO A 130 -0.29 10.48 -15.01
N ARG A 131 -0.05 11.70 -14.52
CA ARG A 131 1.12 11.96 -13.66
C ARG A 131 1.11 11.00 -12.46
N PRO A 132 2.20 10.28 -12.19
CA PRO A 132 2.27 9.39 -11.03
C PRO A 132 2.13 10.11 -9.70
N VAL A 133 1.51 9.41 -8.74
CA VAL A 133 1.56 9.79 -7.31
C VAL A 133 2.74 9.06 -6.66
N GLU A 134 3.63 9.84 -6.06
CA GLU A 134 4.91 9.39 -5.49
C GLU A 134 5.10 10.00 -4.10
N LEU A 135 5.42 9.16 -3.10
CA LEU A 135 5.96 9.60 -1.81
C LEU A 135 7.48 9.79 -2.04
N GLN A 136 8.16 10.90 -1.75
CA GLN A 136 8.22 11.61 -0.49
C GLN A 136 9.20 10.95 0.51
N ASP A 137 10.39 10.46 0.09
CA ASP A 137 11.38 9.81 0.99
C ASP A 137 12.70 10.59 1.18
N GLY A 138 12.74 11.87 0.81
CA GLY A 138 13.93 12.72 0.97
C GLY A 138 15.13 12.38 0.06
N THR A 139 15.04 11.30 -0.73
CA THR A 139 16.03 10.91 -1.74
C THR A 139 15.59 11.41 -3.12
N LEU A 140 16.50 12.08 -3.84
CA LEU A 140 16.28 12.47 -5.24
C LEU A 140 16.37 11.22 -6.11
N HIS A 141 15.22 10.73 -6.56
CA HIS A 141 15.19 9.69 -7.59
C HIS A 141 15.18 10.34 -8.98
N PRO A 142 15.92 9.79 -9.96
CA PRO A 142 15.80 10.25 -11.33
C PRO A 142 14.35 10.04 -11.77
N THR A 143 13.69 11.13 -12.18
CA THR A 143 12.34 11.10 -12.71
C THR A 143 12.34 10.19 -13.93
N LEU A 144 11.87 8.95 -13.79
CA LEU A 144 11.60 8.15 -14.97
C LEU A 144 10.42 8.81 -15.66
N ASN A 145 10.65 9.36 -16.85
CA ASN A 145 9.56 9.59 -17.78
C ASN A 145 8.96 8.22 -18.08
N PRO A 146 7.69 7.96 -17.71
CA PRO A 146 7.04 6.72 -18.08
C PRO A 146 6.73 6.80 -19.57
N THR A 147 7.76 6.58 -20.41
CA THR A 147 7.63 6.60 -21.87
C THR A 147 6.70 5.48 -22.35
N GLU A 148 6.36 4.54 -21.46
CA GLU A 148 5.36 3.51 -21.71
C GLU A 148 4.56 3.29 -20.43
N THR A 149 3.34 3.81 -20.32
CA THR A 149 2.33 3.09 -19.52
C THR A 149 0.92 3.56 -19.86
N ARG A 150 0.11 2.63 -20.36
CA ARG A 150 -1.34 2.76 -20.57
C ARG A 150 -2.13 2.88 -19.24
N LEU A 151 -1.50 3.37 -18.17
CA LEU A 151 -2.06 3.43 -16.83
C LEU A 151 -2.82 4.74 -16.66
N TYR A 152 -4.11 4.63 -16.32
CA TYR A 152 -4.95 5.80 -16.09
C TYR A 152 -4.64 6.51 -14.76
N MET A 153 -4.16 5.76 -13.77
CA MET A 153 -3.97 6.24 -12.41
C MET A 153 -2.71 5.61 -11.78
N PRO A 154 -1.51 5.94 -12.30
CA PRO A 154 -0.27 5.36 -11.79
C PRO A 154 0.00 5.82 -10.36
N THR A 155 0.18 4.85 -9.46
CA THR A 155 0.59 5.07 -8.08
C THR A 155 1.85 4.27 -7.82
N GLN A 156 2.95 4.96 -7.58
CA GLN A 156 4.26 4.33 -7.40
C GLN A 156 4.29 3.56 -6.08
N LEU A 157 4.89 2.37 -6.10
CA LEU A 157 5.11 1.61 -4.88
C LEU A 157 6.17 2.31 -4.03
N PRO A 158 5.92 2.50 -2.72
CA PRO A 158 6.77 3.35 -1.88
C PRO A 158 8.14 2.74 -1.59
N PHE A 159 8.31 1.44 -1.84
CA PHE A 159 9.57 0.70 -1.65
C PHE A 159 10.40 0.54 -2.92
N SER A 160 9.90 0.96 -4.09
CA SER A 160 10.63 0.85 -5.36
C SER A 160 10.32 2.04 -6.29
N PRO A 161 11.32 2.78 -6.77
CA PRO A 161 11.12 3.91 -7.67
C PRO A 161 10.75 3.50 -9.10
N TYR A 162 10.78 2.21 -9.42
CA TYR A 162 10.54 1.68 -10.77
C TYR A 162 9.24 0.88 -10.89
N GLU A 163 8.53 0.67 -9.77
CA GLU A 163 7.33 -0.16 -9.75
C GLU A 163 6.08 0.64 -9.40
N TYR A 164 4.98 0.28 -10.04
CA TYR A 164 3.66 0.87 -9.81
C TYR A 164 2.70 -0.20 -9.30
N CYS A 165 1.67 0.24 -8.57
CA CYS A 165 0.61 -0.66 -8.14
C CYS A 165 -0.06 -1.31 -9.36
N ASN A 166 0.00 -2.64 -9.42
CA ASN A 166 -0.69 -3.40 -10.46
C ASN A 166 -2.20 -3.30 -10.23
N SER A 167 -2.89 -2.58 -11.12
CA SER A 167 -4.29 -2.25 -10.95
C SER A 167 -5.08 -2.62 -12.20
N ASN A 168 -6.29 -3.15 -11.99
CA ASN A 168 -7.24 -3.40 -13.09
C ASN A 168 -8.02 -2.12 -13.44
N ILE A 169 -7.43 -0.94 -13.28
CA ILE A 169 -8.09 0.33 -13.55
C ILE A 169 -8.25 0.46 -15.07
N THR A 170 -9.49 0.36 -15.52
CA THR A 170 -9.89 0.63 -16.90
C THR A 170 -10.25 2.10 -17.07
N LYS A 171 -10.45 2.54 -18.32
CA LYS A 171 -10.96 3.87 -18.63
C LYS A 171 -12.25 4.18 -17.86
N SER A 172 -13.22 3.26 -17.84
CA SER A 172 -14.51 3.48 -17.17
C SER A 172 -14.37 3.58 -15.65
N THR A 173 -13.58 2.71 -15.03
CA THR A 173 -13.32 2.77 -13.59
C THR A 173 -12.60 4.07 -13.22
N PHE A 174 -11.63 4.50 -14.03
CA PHE A 174 -10.95 5.78 -13.85
C PHE A 174 -11.92 6.98 -13.89
N TYR A 175 -12.84 7.02 -14.86
CA TYR A 175 -13.85 8.09 -14.92
C TYR A 175 -14.75 8.11 -13.68
N LYS A 176 -15.17 6.95 -13.18
CA LYS A 176 -15.95 6.85 -11.94
C LYS A 176 -15.17 7.38 -10.74
N ILE A 177 -13.92 6.94 -10.57
CA ILE A 177 -13.04 7.42 -9.49
C ILE A 177 -12.89 8.93 -9.54
N ARG A 178 -12.61 9.51 -10.72
CA ARG A 178 -12.47 10.96 -10.90
C ARG A 178 -13.77 11.71 -10.56
N THR A 179 -14.92 11.16 -10.93
CA THR A 179 -16.23 11.72 -10.59
C THR A 179 -16.46 11.73 -9.09
N GLU A 180 -16.09 10.65 -8.39
CA GLU A 180 -16.19 10.58 -6.93
C GLU A 180 -15.21 11.54 -6.23
N PHE A 181 -14.00 11.75 -6.76
CA PHE A 181 -13.09 12.76 -6.22
C PHE A 181 -13.67 14.18 -6.36
N LEU A 182 -14.23 14.52 -7.53
CA LEU A 182 -14.89 15.80 -7.76
C LEU A 182 -16.11 15.98 -6.85
N ARG A 183 -16.93 14.92 -6.69
CA ARG A 183 -18.08 14.92 -5.77
C ARG A 183 -17.62 15.16 -4.33
N GLY A 184 -16.60 14.43 -3.87
CA GLY A 184 -16.02 14.61 -2.55
C GLY A 184 -15.48 16.02 -2.33
N HIS A 185 -14.83 16.61 -3.34
CA HIS A 185 -14.35 17.99 -3.27
C HIS A 185 -15.49 19.01 -3.09
N ASN A 186 -16.59 18.83 -3.82
CA ASN A 186 -17.76 19.71 -3.68
C ASN A 186 -18.47 19.57 -2.33
N LEU A 187 -18.41 18.38 -1.70
CA LEU A 187 -19.01 18.12 -0.39
C LEU A 187 -18.13 18.59 0.79
N THR A 188 -16.84 18.78 0.55
CA THR A 188 -15.83 19.14 1.57
C THR A 188 -15.28 20.55 1.38
N LYS A 189 -15.94 21.35 0.53
CA LYS A 189 -15.70 22.79 0.36
C LYS A 189 -16.18 23.59 1.56
#